data_AF-A0A7Y7TTD0-F1
#
_entry.id   AF-A0A7Y7TTD0-F1
#
_cell.length_a   1.000
_cell.length_b   1.000
_cell.length_c   1.000
_cell.angle_alpha   90.00
_cell.angle_beta   90.00
_cell.angle_gamma   90.00
#
_symmetry.space_group_name_H-M   'P 1'
#
loop_
_entity.id
_entity.type
_entity.pdbx_description
1 polymer ?
#
loop_
_entity_poly.entity_id
_entity_poly.type
_entity_poly.pdbx_seq_one_letter_code
_entity_poly.pdbx_strand_id
1 'polypeptide(L)' 'MVKENTILKKPLSHFALSDEFLEMARINRFNNLGEITKVPVSKLLKLPYFGYRVLNELITILKYYDVDSVLSDD' A
#
# COMPACT_ATOMS: atom_id res chain seq x y z
N MET A 1 9.45 8.65 -18.74
CA MET A 1 8.90 7.66 -17.77
C MET A 1 9.86 7.52 -16.58
N VAL A 2 9.84 8.46 -15.63
CA VAL A 2 10.76 8.47 -14.45
C VAL A 2 10.08 9.06 -13.19
N LYS A 3 8.78 8.83 -12.96
CA LYS A 3 8.08 9.41 -11.78
C LYS A 3 7.39 8.41 -10.86
N GLU A 4 6.95 7.26 -11.37
CA GLU A 4 6.25 6.23 -10.57
C GLU A 4 7.09 5.69 -9.40
N ASN A 5 8.42 5.72 -9.51
CA ASN A 5 9.32 5.08 -8.56
C ASN A 5 9.64 5.89 -7.29
N THR A 6 9.37 7.20 -7.26
CA THR A 6 9.81 8.05 -6.13
C THR A 6 8.82 8.01 -4.98
N ILE A 7 7.51 8.07 -5.26
CA ILE A 7 6.49 8.12 -4.21
C ILE A 7 6.36 6.79 -3.49
N LEU A 8 6.43 5.67 -4.23
CA LEU A 8 6.34 4.32 -3.68
C LEU A 8 7.46 3.96 -2.71
N LYS A 9 8.60 4.64 -2.79
CA LYS A 9 9.75 4.45 -1.89
C LYS A 9 9.73 5.34 -0.66
N LYS A 10 8.78 6.29 -0.56
CA LYS A 10 8.65 7.13 0.63
C LYS A 10 8.22 6.30 1.83
N PRO A 11 8.74 6.59 3.03
CA PRO A 11 8.30 5.90 4.24
C PRO A 11 6.80 6.12 4.46
N LEU A 12 6.11 5.13 5.06
CA LEU A 12 4.67 5.23 5.30
C LEU A 12 4.28 6.46 6.15
N SER A 13 5.17 6.95 7.01
CA SER A 13 4.99 8.19 7.79
C SER A 13 4.86 9.46 6.93
N HIS A 14 5.19 9.39 5.64
CA HIS A 14 4.98 10.49 4.70
C HIS A 14 3.51 10.66 4.30
N PHE A 15 2.68 9.64 4.49
CA PHE A 15 1.29 9.61 4.07
C PHE A 15 0.36 9.78 5.27
N ALA A 16 -0.77 10.45 5.07
CA ALA A 16 -1.83 10.50 6.05
C ALA A 16 -2.62 9.18 6.01
N LEU A 17 -2.15 8.20 6.79
CA LEU A 17 -2.71 6.85 6.89
C LEU A 17 -3.48 6.68 8.20
N SER A 18 -4.49 5.82 8.18
CA SER A 18 -5.23 5.42 9.36
C SER A 18 -4.36 4.58 10.31
N ASP A 19 -4.71 4.60 11.61
CA ASP A 19 -4.05 3.75 12.60
C ASP A 19 -4.14 2.26 12.26
N GLU A 20 -5.24 1.83 11.65
CA GLU A 20 -5.44 0.45 11.16
C GLU A 20 -4.45 0.10 10.05
N PHE A 21 -4.23 1.00 9.10
CA PHE A 21 -3.24 0.82 8.03
C PHE A 21 -1.82 0.78 8.60
N LEU A 22 -1.49 1.70 9.50
CA LEU A 22 -0.16 1.76 10.14
C LEU A 22 0.12 0.49 10.96
N GLU A 23 -0.89 -0.02 11.67
CA GLU A 23 -0.77 -1.27 12.42
C GLU A 23 -0.61 -2.48 11.50
N MET A 24 -1.39 -2.56 10.41
CA MET A 24 -1.21 -3.57 9.38
C MET A 24 0.23 -3.54 8.84
N ALA A 25 0.74 -2.35 8.50
CA ALA A 25 2.08 -2.20 7.96
C ALA A 25 3.15 -2.62 8.98
N ARG A 26 2.98 -2.26 10.26
CA ARG A 26 3.89 -2.62 11.35
C ARG A 26 3.95 -4.13 11.55
N ILE A 27 2.79 -4.81 11.59
CA ILE A 27 2.71 -6.27 11.76
C ILE A 27 3.33 -7.01 10.57
N ASN A 28 3.07 -6.54 9.35
CA ASN A 28 3.56 -7.16 8.11
C ASN A 28 4.94 -6.66 7.66
N ARG A 29 5.59 -5.79 8.46
CA ARG A 29 6.92 -5.21 8.24
C ARG A 29 7.06 -4.44 6.92
N PHE A 30 5.99 -3.78 6.49
CA PHE A 30 6.02 -2.88 5.35
C PHE A 30 6.47 -1.48 5.78
N ASN A 31 7.44 -0.93 5.05
CA ASN A 31 8.02 0.38 5.32
C ASN A 31 7.54 1.46 4.35
N ASN A 32 7.04 1.05 3.18
CA ASN A 32 6.61 1.94 2.10
C ASN A 32 5.56 1.26 1.22
N LEU A 33 4.83 2.05 0.42
CA LEU A 33 3.77 1.55 -0.48
C LEU A 33 4.32 0.61 -1.56
N GLY A 34 5.58 0.80 -1.97
CA GLY A 34 6.26 -0.05 -2.96
C GLY A 34 6.50 -1.47 -2.48
N GLU A 35 6.64 -1.71 -1.18
CA GLU A 35 6.73 -3.05 -0.61
C GLU A 35 5.36 -3.74 -0.59
N ILE A 36 4.30 -3.00 -0.27
CA ILE A 36 2.92 -3.52 -0.24
C ILE A 36 2.48 -3.93 -1.65
N THR A 37 2.71 -3.07 -2.64
CA THR A 37 2.28 -3.27 -4.04
C THR A 37 3.02 -4.39 -4.77
N LYS A 38 4.13 -4.91 -4.22
CA LYS A 38 4.80 -6.12 -4.73
C LYS A 38 4.08 -7.41 -4.33
N VAL A 39 3.14 -7.33 -3.40
CA VAL A 39 2.35 -8.48 -2.95
C VAL A 39 1.03 -8.47 -3.73
N PRO A 40 0.66 -9.55 -4.43
CA PRO A 40 -0.63 -9.66 -5.10
C PRO A 40 -1.80 -9.40 -4.14
N VAL A 41 -2.85 -8.74 -4.61
CA VAL A 41 -4.03 -8.40 -3.78
C VAL A 41 -4.64 -9.64 -3.14
N SER A 42 -4.68 -10.75 -3.89
CA SER A 42 -5.15 -12.06 -3.43
C SER A 42 -4.37 -12.61 -2.22
N LYS A 43 -3.09 -12.23 -2.08
CA LYS A 43 -2.24 -12.58 -0.93
C LYS A 43 -2.33 -11.54 0.18
N LEU A 44 -2.43 -10.25 -0.17
CA LEU A 44 -2.62 -9.17 0.81
C LEU A 44 -3.87 -9.44 1.66
N LEU A 45 -5.00 -9.82 1.06
CA LEU A 45 -6.25 -10.13 1.79
C LEU A 45 -6.14 -11.30 2.78
N LYS A 46 -5.05 -12.07 2.74
CA LYS A 46 -4.76 -13.16 3.68
C LYS A 46 -3.82 -12.73 4.81
N LEU A 47 -3.25 -11.53 4.74
CA LEU A 47 -2.35 -11.01 5.75
C LEU A 47 -3.13 -10.56 7.00
N PRO A 48 -2.54 -10.71 8.20
CA PRO A 48 -3.09 -10.14 9.41
C PRO A 48 -3.37 -8.64 9.23
N TYR A 49 -4.55 -8.20 9.68
CA TYR A 49 -4.99 -6.79 9.65
C TYR A 49 -5.14 -6.17 8.25
N PHE A 50 -5.08 -6.97 7.17
CA PHE A 50 -5.31 -6.47 5.82
C PHE A 50 -6.75 -6.75 5.37
N GLY A 51 -7.67 -5.88 5.82
CA GLY A 51 -9.09 -5.94 5.43
C GLY A 51 -9.42 -5.08 4.21
N TYR A 52 -10.66 -5.18 3.74
CA TYR A 52 -11.17 -4.36 2.61
C TYR A 52 -11.07 -2.85 2.86
N ARG A 53 -11.14 -2.41 4.13
CA ARG A 53 -10.96 -1.00 4.50
C ARG A 53 -9.53 -0.52 4.21
N VAL A 54 -8.53 -1.29 4.64
CA VAL A 54 -7.10 -1.03 4.38
C VAL A 54 -6.81 -1.10 2.88
N LEU A 55 -7.42 -2.05 2.16
CA LEU A 55 -7.32 -2.14 0.70
C LEU A 55 -7.89 -0.88 0.01
N ASN A 56 -9.07 -0.43 0.42
CA ASN A 56 -9.68 0.77 -0.14
C ASN A 56 -8.83 2.03 0.12
N GLU A 57 -8.25 2.13 1.31
CA GLU A 57 -7.31 3.20 1.66
C GLU A 57 -6.04 3.15 0.79
N LEU A 58 -5.46 1.96 0.60
CA LEU A 58 -4.32 1.76 -0.29
C LEU A 58 -4.65 2.24 -1.71
N ILE A 59 -5.76 1.79 -2.28
CA ILE A 59 -6.21 2.18 -3.63
C ILE A 59 -6.42 3.69 -3.71
N THR A 60 -7.04 4.29 -2.69
CA THR A 60 -7.30 5.74 -2.65
C THR A 60 -6.00 6.53 -2.71
N ILE A 61 -4.98 6.11 -1.95
CA ILE A 61 -3.69 6.80 -1.92
C ILE A 61 -2.93 6.60 -3.23
N LEU A 62 -2.92 5.39 -3.79
CA LEU A 62 -2.25 5.14 -5.07
C LEU A 62 -2.89 5.95 -6.21
N LYS A 63 -4.23 6.06 -6.24
CA LYS A 63 -4.95 6.91 -7.20
C LYS A 63 -4.64 8.39 -7.02
N TYR A 64 -4.52 8.88 -5.79
CA TYR A 64 -4.16 10.27 -5.52
C TYR A 64 -2.82 10.66 -6.14
N TYR A 65 -1.87 9.71 -6.21
CA TYR A 65 -0.55 9.91 -6.81
C TYR A 65 -0.42 9.40 -8.25
N ASP A 66 -1.52 8.96 -8.88
CA ASP A 66 -1.55 8.43 -10.25
C ASP A 66 -0.60 7.22 -10.44
N VAL A 67 -0.58 6.32 -9.45
CA VAL A 67 0.27 5.10 -9.44
C VAL A 67 -0.53 3.85 -9.08
N ASP A 68 -1.85 3.83 -9.25
CA ASP A 68 -2.69 2.66 -8.92
C ASP A 68 -2.53 1.48 -9.89
N SER A 69 -2.00 1.74 -11.09
CA SER A 69 -1.64 0.73 -12.09
C SER A 69 -0.60 -0.31 -11.61
N VAL A 70 0.08 -0.04 -10.50
CA VAL A 70 1.09 -0.95 -9.92
C VAL A 70 0.47 -2.10 -9.12
N LEU A 71 -0.83 -2.04 -8.79
CA LEU A 71 -1.51 -3.15 -8.15
C LEU A 71 -1.74 -4.27 -9.16
N SER A 72 -1.35 -5.48 -8.78
CA SER A 72 -1.60 -6.71 -9.56
C SER A 72 -2.66 -7.55 -8.85
N ASP A 73 -3.69 -7.92 -9.61
CA ASP A 73 -4.80 -8.79 -9.18
C ASP A 73 -4.56 -10.28 -9.50
N ASP A 74 -3.32 -10.67 -9.81
CA ASP A 74 -2.92 -12.05 -10.15
C ASP A 74 -3.41 -13.12 -9.14
#